data_AF-D3G0Q5-F1
#
_entry.id   AF-D3G0Q5-F1
#
_cell.length_a   1.000
_cell.length_b   1.000
_cell.length_c   1.000
_cell.angle_alpha   90.00
_cell.angle_beta   90.00
_cell.angle_gamma   90.00
#
_symmetry.space_group_name_H-M   'P 1'
#
loop_
_entity.id
_entity.type
_entity.pdbx_description
1 polymer ?
#
loop_
_entity_poly.entity_id
_entity_poly.type
_entity_poly.pdbx_seq_one_letter_code
_entity_poly.pdbx_strand_id
1 'polypeptide(L)'
;MEMKKETKSSPLWLKWALRVVLGYAALLALILAITIIVILVTFTLIVIDGVTESSRLGQFSEQYLVPVSEFMWNLFTWLVPGL
;
A
#
# COMPACT_ATOMS: atom_id res chain seq x y z
N MET A 1 45.58 -8.50 29.03
CA MET A 1 44.44 -7.56 29.09
C MET A 1 43.36 -8.11 28.18
N GLU A 2 42.41 -8.83 28.75
CA GLU A 2 41.32 -9.45 28.00
C GLU A 2 40.26 -8.38 27.72
N MET A 3 40.15 -7.95 26.45
CA MET A 3 39.01 -7.15 26.01
C MET A 3 37.77 -8.05 26.01
N LYS A 4 37.06 -8.07 27.13
CA LYS A 4 35.66 -8.51 27.21
C LYS A 4 34.86 -7.68 26.20
N LYS A 5 34.65 -8.24 25.00
CA LYS A 5 33.60 -7.77 24.10
C LYS A 5 32.30 -8.03 24.83
N GLU A 6 31.77 -7.01 25.49
CA GLU A 6 30.38 -6.98 25.88
C GLU A 6 29.55 -7.09 24.60
N THR A 7 29.19 -8.32 24.26
CA THR A 7 28.13 -8.63 23.33
C THR A 7 26.87 -8.03 23.94
N LYS A 8 26.62 -6.77 23.59
CA LYS A 8 25.40 -6.03 23.89
C LYS A 8 24.26 -6.87 23.36
N SER A 9 23.68 -7.67 24.24
CA SER A 9 22.58 -8.59 23.96
C SER A 9 21.40 -7.74 23.54
N SER A 10 21.34 -7.43 22.25
CA SER A 10 20.21 -6.73 21.66
C SER A 10 19.00 -7.56 22.02
N PRO A 11 18.13 -7.03 22.89
CA PRO A 11 17.26 -7.91 23.63
C PRO A 11 16.24 -8.51 22.65
N LEU A 12 15.96 -9.80 22.80
CA LEU A 12 15.24 -10.62 21.81
C LEU A 12 13.88 -10.02 21.41
N TRP A 13 13.20 -9.37 22.36
CA TRP A 13 11.94 -8.65 22.15
C TRP A 13 12.04 -7.49 21.14
N LEU A 14 13.20 -6.84 21.02
CA LEU A 14 13.40 -5.64 20.20
C LEU A 14 13.59 -6.03 18.73
N LYS A 15 14.30 -7.14 18.48
CA LYS A 15 14.40 -7.73 17.14
C LYS A 15 13.04 -8.23 16.65
N TRP A 16 12.22 -8.79 17.54
CA TRP A 16 10.86 -9.23 17.21
C TRP A 16 9.93 -8.05 16.93
N ALA A 17 9.91 -7.04 17.79
CA ALA A 17 9.13 -5.82 17.57
C ALA A 17 9.51 -5.14 16.26
N LEU A 18 10.80 -5.00 15.95
CA LEU A 18 11.27 -4.42 14.69
C LEU A 18 10.80 -5.22 13.47
N ARG A 19 10.77 -6.56 13.56
CA ARG A 19 10.30 -7.42 12.48
C ARG A 19 8.79 -7.28 12.24
N VAL A 20 8.01 -7.12 13.30
CA VAL A 20 6.56 -6.86 13.21
C VAL A 20 6.30 -5.48 12.59
N VAL A 21 7.02 -4.45 13.04
CA VAL A 21 6.90 -3.08 12.49
C VAL A 21 7.31 -3.05 11.02
N LEU A 22 8.40 -3.71 10.64
CA LEU A 22 8.82 -3.83 9.24
C LEU A 22 7.81 -4.59 8.39
N GLY A 23 7.21 -5.67 8.92
CA GLY A 23 6.16 -6.42 8.22
C GLY A 23 4.91 -5.57 7.97
N TYR A 24 4.51 -4.78 8.97
CA TYR A 24 3.42 -3.83 8.85
C TYR A 24 3.73 -2.72 7.83
N ALA A 25 4.94 -2.15 7.87
CA ALA A 25 5.37 -1.15 6.89
C ALA A 25 5.41 -1.70 5.45
N ALA A 26 5.85 -2.95 5.28
CA ALA A 26 5.83 -3.63 3.98
C ALA A 26 4.41 -3.85 3.48
N LEU A 27 3.47 -4.21 4.36
CA LEU A 27 2.05 -4.35 4.01
C LEU A 27 1.44 -3.02 3.57
N LEU A 28 1.73 -1.93 4.29
CA LEU A 28 1.32 -0.58 3.89
C LEU A 28 1.89 -0.17 2.54
N ALA A 29 3.18 -0.40 2.32
CA ALA A 29 3.82 -0.12 1.04
C ALA A 29 3.19 -0.92 -0.11
N LEU A 30 2.78 -2.16 0.14
CA LEU A 30 2.10 -3.01 -0.83
C LEU A 30 0.70 -2.48 -1.18
N ILE A 31 -0.09 -2.06 -0.18
CA ILE A 31 -1.41 -1.44 -0.41
C ILE A 31 -1.27 -0.16 -1.22
N LEU A 32 -0.28 0.68 -0.89
CA LEU A 32 -0.01 1.91 -1.61
C LEU A 32 0.41 1.63 -3.07
N ALA A 33 1.28 0.65 -3.29
CA ALA A 33 1.69 0.25 -4.62
C ALA A 33 0.51 -0.24 -5.48
N ILE A 34 -0.36 -1.08 -4.93
CA ILE A 34 -1.58 -1.54 -5.62
C ILE A 34 -2.47 -0.37 -5.97
N THR A 35 -2.67 0.57 -5.04
CA THR A 35 -3.51 1.75 -5.26
C THR A 35 -2.97 2.61 -6.41
N ILE A 36 -1.66 2.85 -6.45
CA ILE A 36 -1.01 3.57 -7.56
C ILE A 36 -1.21 2.84 -8.89
N ILE A 37 -1.06 1.51 -8.92
CA ILE A 37 -1.28 0.71 -10.13
C ILE A 37 -2.73 0.85 -10.61
N VAL A 38 -3.70 0.73 -9.71
CA VAL A 38 -5.12 0.88 -10.03
C VAL A 38 -5.40 2.27 -10.62
N ILE A 39 -4.87 3.33 -10.01
CA ILE A 39 -5.02 4.70 -10.53
C ILE A 39 -4.41 4.83 -11.93
N LEU A 40 -3.22 4.30 -12.16
CA LEU A 40 -2.56 4.33 -13.48
C LEU A 40 -3.35 3.59 -14.55
N VAL A 41 -3.88 2.41 -14.22
CA VAL A 41 -4.73 1.63 -15.12
C VAL A 41 -6.02 2.40 -15.43
N THR A 42 -6.67 2.93 -14.39
CA THR A 42 -7.88 3.75 -14.53
C THR A 42 -7.65 4.92 -15.47
N PHE A 43 -6.56 5.66 -15.25
CA PHE A 43 -6.19 6.81 -16.08
C PHE A 43 -5.93 6.38 -17.53
N THR A 44 -5.22 5.27 -17.73
CA THR A 44 -4.96 4.73 -19.07
C THR A 44 -6.26 4.36 -19.79
N LEU A 45 -7.20 3.73 -19.09
CA LEU A 45 -8.51 3.37 -19.64
C LEU A 45 -9.32 4.61 -20.03
N ILE A 46 -9.30 5.66 -19.20
CA ILE A 46 -9.97 6.94 -19.50
C ILE A 46 -9.36 7.60 -20.75
N VAL A 47 -8.03 7.58 -20.89
CA VAL A 47 -7.35 8.14 -22.07
C VAL A 47 -7.71 7.35 -23.32
N ILE A 48 -7.72 6.01 -23.24
CA ILE A 48 -8.16 5.16 -24.36
C ILE A 48 -9.60 5.49 -24.74
N ASP A 49 -10.52 5.56 -23.77
CA ASP A 49 -11.91 5.92 -24.04
C ASP A 49 -12.07 7.31 -24.67
N GLY A 50 -11.31 8.30 -24.20
CA GLY A 50 -11.31 9.64 -24.78
C GLY A 50 -10.80 9.69 -26.22
N VAL A 51 -9.88 8.80 -26.59
CA VAL A 51 -9.36 8.68 -27.97
C VAL A 51 -10.28 7.83 -28.85
N THR A 52 -11.01 6.87 -28.26
CA THR A 52 -11.83 5.89 -29.01
C THR A 52 -13.32 6.25 -29.07
N GLU A 53 -13.75 7.36 -28.43
CA GLU A 53 -15.15 7.81 -28.29
C GLU A 53 -16.13 6.73 -27.78
N SER A 54 -15.61 5.67 -27.15
CA SER A 54 -16.43 4.60 -26.57
C SER A 54 -16.75 4.92 -25.12
N SER A 55 -18.01 5.12 -24.75
CA SER A 55 -18.39 5.45 -23.36
C SER A 55 -18.36 4.25 -22.38
N ARG A 56 -17.72 3.13 -22.74
CA ARG A 56 -17.84 1.85 -22.03
C ARG A 56 -16.76 1.61 -20.97
N LEU A 57 -15.53 2.10 -21.13
CA LEU A 57 -14.47 1.91 -20.13
C LEU A 57 -14.60 2.92 -18.97
N GLY A 58 -15.16 4.12 -19.21
CA GLY A 58 -15.49 5.11 -18.20
C GLY A 58 -16.55 4.60 -17.22
N GLN A 59 -17.61 3.96 -17.74
CA GLN A 59 -18.63 3.30 -16.92
C GLN A 59 -18.04 2.11 -16.13
N PHE A 60 -17.12 1.35 -16.73
CA PHE A 60 -16.40 0.27 -16.02
C PHE A 60 -15.53 0.81 -14.88
N SER A 61 -14.86 1.95 -15.10
CA SER A 61 -14.07 2.64 -14.08
C SER A 61 -14.93 3.10 -12.91
N GLU A 62 -16.06 3.77 -13.17
CA GLU A 62 -16.99 4.20 -12.12
C GLU A 62 -17.57 3.02 -11.33
N GLN A 63 -17.91 1.93 -12.03
CA GLN A 63 -18.56 0.78 -11.39
C GLN A 63 -17.61 -0.09 -10.56
N TYR A 64 -16.33 -0.22 -10.96
CA TYR A 64 -15.40 -1.15 -10.32
C TYR A 64 -14.17 -0.49 -9.70
N LEU A 65 -13.61 0.56 -10.31
CA LEU A 65 -12.34 1.15 -9.85
C LEU A 65 -12.57 2.17 -8.74
N VAL A 66 -13.64 2.97 -8.81
CA VAL A 66 -14.01 3.92 -7.75
C VAL A 66 -14.29 3.20 -6.42
N PRO A 67 -15.16 2.16 -6.35
CA PRO A 67 -15.43 1.48 -5.08
C PRO A 67 -14.21 0.75 -4.51
N VAL A 68 -13.37 0.18 -5.38
CA VAL A 68 -12.11 -0.46 -4.96
C VAL A 68 -11.14 0.57 -4.39
N SER A 69 -11.04 1.75 -4.98
CA SER A 69 -10.19 2.83 -4.47
C SER A 69 -10.67 3.35 -3.10
N GLU A 70 -11.98 3.51 -2.90
CA GLU A 70 -12.56 3.90 -1.60
C GLU A 70 -12.35 2.82 -0.55
N PHE A 71 -12.50 1.53 -0.91
CA PHE A 71 -12.22 0.43 -0.01
C PHE A 71 -10.74 0.40 0.39
N MET A 72 -9.82 0.54 -0.56
CA MET A 72 -8.38 0.59 -0.27
C MET A 72 -8.02 1.78 0.61
N TRP A 73 -8.65 2.93 0.37
CA TRP A 73 -8.48 4.13 1.19
C TRP A 73 -8.98 3.92 2.62
N ASN A 74 -10.17 3.37 2.79
CA ASN A 74 -10.73 3.06 4.12
C ASN A 74 -9.91 1.98 4.86
N LEU A 75 -9.39 0.99 4.14
CA LEU A 75 -8.48 0.00 4.71
C LEU A 75 -7.18 0.68 5.18
N PHE A 76 -6.65 1.61 4.38
CA PHE A 76 -5.43 2.36 4.71
C PHE A 76 -5.63 3.26 5.94
N THR A 77 -6.70 4.05 5.99
CA THR A 77 -7.00 4.93 7.15
C THR A 77 -7.33 4.13 8.40
N TRP A 78 -7.96 2.96 8.27
CA TRP A 78 -8.15 2.06 9.41
C TRP A 78 -6.83 1.46 9.91
N LEU A 79 -5.92 1.13 8.98
CA LEU A 79 -4.63 0.57 9.35
C LEU A 79 -3.74 1.59 10.05
N VAL A 80 -3.74 2.85 9.60
CA VAL A 80 -2.90 3.94 10.12
C VAL A 80 -3.68 4.72 11.18
N PRO A 81 -3.50 4.44 12.48
CA PRO A 81 -4.24 5.16 13.52
C PRO A 81 -3.81 6.63 13.57
N GLY A 82 -4.76 7.54 13.41
CA GLY A 82 -4.56 8.99 13.59
C GLY A 82 -4.51 9.85 12.33
N LEU A 83 -4.90 9.32 11.16
CA LEU A 83 -5.28 10.13 9.99
C LEU A 83 -6.73 10.61 10.07
#